data_AF-A0A0R3RNE8-F1
#
_entry.id   AF-A0A0R3RNE8-F1
#
_cell.length_a   1.000
_cell.length_b   1.000
_cell.length_c   1.000
_cell.angle_alpha   90.00
_cell.angle_beta   90.00
_cell.angle_gamma   90.00
#
_symmetry.space_group_name_H-M   'P 1'
#
loop_
_entity.id
_entity.type
_entity.pdbx_description
1 polymer ?
#
loop_
_entity_poly.entity_id
_entity_poly.type
_entity_poly.pdbx_seq_one_letter_code
_entity_poly.pdbx_strand_id
1 'polypeptide(L)'
;MLYWLLGTGLFLIISCQPDFINELSTAKKKEFEALFEQQPELTRTEFYDLCQDWAQKQGAKIKVAKLLQKQYRQYRQAEERYIAKRDRILKDRLERSNGSAAAKNYLHELLDLQSNMNITLKLYEKKEEEMRHAILAEVLQEATEIWNSLDPAHID
;
A
#
# COMPACT_ATOMS: atom_id res chain seq x y z
N MET A 1 18.16 -10.18 13.37
CA MET A 1 16.76 -10.26 12.91
C MET A 1 16.26 -8.85 12.65
N LEU A 2 16.33 -8.40 11.39
CA LEU A 2 16.04 -7.04 10.90
C LEU A 2 14.58 -6.92 10.37
N TYR A 3 13.63 -7.67 10.94
CA TYR A 3 12.26 -7.74 10.41
C TYR A 3 11.39 -6.49 10.66
N TRP A 4 11.93 -5.49 11.36
CA TRP A 4 11.17 -4.33 11.86
C TRP A 4 11.58 -2.99 11.26
N LEU A 5 12.60 -2.95 10.40
CA LEU A 5 13.19 -1.67 10.02
C LEU A 5 12.41 -0.90 8.95
N LEU A 6 11.48 -1.54 8.25
CA LEU A 6 10.60 -0.89 7.31
C LEU A 6 9.23 -1.58 7.37
N GLY A 7 8.26 -0.98 8.05
CA GLY A 7 6.84 -1.39 8.06
C GLY A 7 6.15 -1.28 6.68
N THR A 8 6.89 -1.48 5.61
CA THR A 8 6.57 -1.12 4.22
C THR A 8 5.97 -2.30 3.46
N GLY A 9 6.39 -3.53 3.77
CA GLY A 9 5.66 -4.73 3.37
C GLY A 9 4.26 -4.74 3.97
N LEU A 10 4.12 -4.38 5.25
CA LEU A 10 2.83 -4.17 5.89
C LEU A 10 2.03 -3.05 5.22
N PHE A 11 2.62 -1.96 4.73
CA PHE A 11 1.85 -0.95 3.97
C PHE A 11 1.25 -1.47 2.65
N LEU A 12 1.88 -2.46 2.02
CA LEU A 12 1.33 -3.13 0.83
C LEU A 12 0.36 -4.26 1.18
N ILE A 13 0.52 -4.86 2.36
CA ILE A 13 -0.18 -6.06 2.81
C ILE A 13 -1.32 -5.76 3.80
N ILE A 14 -1.35 -4.60 4.48
CA ILE A 14 -2.42 -4.23 5.42
C ILE A 14 -3.72 -4.11 4.64
N SER A 15 -4.39 -5.24 4.63
CA SER A 15 -5.75 -5.50 4.25
C SER A 15 -6.63 -4.89 5.33
N CYS A 16 -6.79 -3.57 5.32
CA CYS A 16 -7.98 -2.98 5.92
C CYS A 16 -9.16 -3.39 5.04
N GLN A 17 -9.66 -4.62 5.26
CA GLN A 17 -10.89 -5.10 4.64
C GLN A 17 -11.95 -4.01 4.81
N PRO A 18 -12.57 -3.53 3.71
CA PRO A 18 -13.50 -2.42 3.80
C PRO A 18 -14.63 -2.73 4.80
N ASP A 19 -14.98 -1.80 5.67
CA ASP A 19 -15.94 -2.03 6.76
C ASP A 19 -17.27 -2.62 6.28
N PHE A 20 -17.74 -2.19 5.11
CA PHE A 20 -18.99 -2.68 4.53
C PHE A 20 -18.96 -4.18 4.17
N ILE A 21 -17.77 -4.78 4.00
CA ILE A 21 -17.65 -6.23 3.83
C ILE A 21 -18.07 -6.96 5.11
N ASN A 22 -17.88 -6.34 6.29
CA ASN A 22 -18.31 -6.93 7.57
C ASN A 22 -19.83 -7.05 7.71
N GLU A 23 -20.58 -6.29 6.92
CA GLU A 23 -22.05 -6.32 6.87
C GLU A 23 -22.60 -7.39 5.91
N LEU A 24 -21.74 -8.03 5.11
CA LEU A 24 -22.14 -9.06 4.16
C LEU A 24 -22.43 -10.41 4.83
N SER A 25 -23.14 -11.29 4.12
CA SER A 25 -23.30 -12.67 4.57
C SER A 25 -21.96 -13.42 4.58
N THR A 26 -21.83 -14.44 5.42
CA THR A 26 -20.61 -15.26 5.54
C THR A 26 -20.13 -15.82 4.19
N ALA A 27 -21.05 -16.23 3.31
CA ALA A 27 -20.70 -16.72 1.98
C ALA A 27 -20.03 -15.63 1.13
N LYS A 28 -20.53 -14.39 1.19
CA LYS A 28 -19.98 -13.25 0.45
C LYS A 28 -18.66 -12.74 1.03
N LYS A 29 -18.48 -12.82 2.34
CA LYS A 29 -17.19 -12.57 2.98
C LYS A 29 -16.13 -13.54 2.46
N LYS A 30 -16.44 -14.85 2.43
CA LYS A 30 -15.53 -15.86 1.89
C LYS A 30 -15.19 -15.65 0.42
N GLU A 31 -16.17 -15.27 -0.41
CA GLU A 31 -15.89 -14.91 -1.81
C GLU A 31 -14.93 -13.72 -1.92
N PHE A 32 -15.08 -12.72 -1.06
CA PHE A 32 -14.19 -11.55 -1.03
C PHE A 32 -12.79 -11.90 -0.51
N GLU A 33 -12.71 -12.68 0.58
CA GLU A 33 -11.46 -13.19 1.16
C GLU A 33 -10.66 -14.00 0.13
N ALA A 34 -11.32 -14.82 -0.70
CA ALA A 34 -10.68 -15.58 -1.77
C ALA A 34 -10.01 -14.69 -2.85
N LEU A 35 -10.41 -13.42 -2.97
CA LEU A 35 -9.71 -12.49 -3.87
C LEU A 35 -8.31 -12.15 -3.35
N PHE A 36 -8.11 -12.12 -2.03
CA PHE A 36 -6.81 -11.80 -1.42
C PHE A 36 -5.78 -12.90 -1.65
N GLU A 37 -6.20 -14.13 -1.92
CA GLU A 37 -5.29 -15.21 -2.33
C GLU A 37 -4.54 -14.87 -3.63
N GLN A 38 -5.11 -14.00 -4.47
CA GLN A 38 -4.51 -13.55 -5.73
C GLN A 38 -3.63 -12.30 -5.57
N GLN A 39 -3.71 -11.61 -4.42
CA GLN A 39 -3.01 -10.35 -4.17
C GLN A 39 -1.48 -10.40 -4.42
N PRO A 40 -0.74 -11.48 -4.08
CA PRO A 40 0.71 -11.52 -4.29
C PRO A 40 1.13 -11.41 -5.77
N GLU A 41 0.27 -11.86 -6.68
CA GLU A 41 0.54 -11.92 -8.12
C GLU A 41 -0.01 -10.73 -8.89
N LEU A 42 -0.82 -9.89 -8.24
CA LEU A 42 -1.45 -8.72 -8.86
C LEU A 42 -0.76 -7.44 -8.42
N THR A 43 -0.77 -6.44 -9.29
CA THR A 43 -0.53 -5.06 -8.88
C THR A 43 -1.66 -4.57 -7.99
N ARG A 44 -1.41 -3.51 -7.20
CA ARG A 44 -2.48 -2.92 -6.35
C ARG A 44 -3.65 -2.43 -7.20
N THR A 45 -3.38 -1.86 -8.38
CA THR A 45 -4.40 -1.46 -9.37
C THR A 45 -5.23 -2.66 -9.83
N GLU A 46 -4.58 -3.74 -10.28
CA GLU A 46 -5.27 -4.94 -10.76
C GLU A 46 -6.08 -5.62 -9.65
N PHE A 47 -5.58 -5.64 -8.42
CA PHE A 47 -6.31 -6.15 -7.28
C PHE A 47 -7.58 -5.32 -7.01
N TYR A 48 -7.48 -4.00 -7.04
CA TYR A 48 -8.66 -3.13 -6.89
C TYR A 48 -9.65 -3.27 -8.05
N ASP A 49 -9.18 -3.47 -9.28
CA ASP A 49 -10.02 -3.76 -10.43
C ASP A 49 -10.74 -5.10 -10.27
N LEU A 50 -10.04 -6.15 -9.83
CA LEU A 50 -10.61 -7.47 -9.53
C LEU A 50 -11.73 -7.39 -8.48
N CYS A 51 -11.49 -6.69 -7.38
CA CYS A 51 -12.51 -6.52 -6.33
C CYS A 51 -13.70 -5.67 -6.80
N GLN A 52 -13.46 -4.67 -7.64
CA GLN A 52 -14.54 -3.87 -8.22
C GLN A 52 -15.41 -4.72 -9.16
N ASP A 53 -14.79 -5.55 -9.99
CA ASP A 53 -15.47 -6.50 -10.87
C ASP A 53 -16.27 -7.52 -10.08
N TRP A 54 -15.68 -8.05 -9.00
CA TRP A 54 -16.38 -8.92 -8.07
C TRP A 54 -17.62 -8.23 -7.49
N ALA A 55 -17.51 -6.99 -7.01
CA ALA A 55 -18.62 -6.23 -6.43
C ALA A 55 -19.75 -6.01 -7.46
N GLN A 56 -19.41 -5.76 -8.72
CA GLN A 56 -20.36 -5.63 -9.82
C GLN A 56 -21.08 -6.95 -10.14
N LYS A 57 -20.39 -8.08 -10.01
CA LYS A 57 -20.92 -9.43 -10.29
C LYS A 57 -21.80 -10.02 -9.19
N GLN A 58 -21.93 -9.38 -8.02
CA GLN A 58 -22.75 -9.86 -6.88
C GLN A 58 -24.27 -9.85 -7.12
N GLY A 59 -24.72 -9.77 -8.37
CA GLY A 59 -26.10 -9.57 -8.77
C GLY A 59 -27.02 -10.79 -8.57
N ALA A 60 -27.85 -10.75 -7.52
CA ALA A 60 -29.21 -11.32 -7.52
C ALA A 60 -30.30 -10.25 -7.31
N LYS A 61 -29.94 -9.07 -6.82
CA LYS A 61 -30.81 -7.89 -6.67
C LYS A 61 -30.06 -6.65 -7.14
N ILE A 62 -30.49 -6.02 -8.24
CA ILE A 62 -29.85 -4.87 -8.90
C ILE A 62 -29.47 -3.76 -7.90
N LYS A 63 -30.30 -3.52 -6.88
CA LYS A 63 -30.08 -2.49 -5.85
C LYS A 63 -28.87 -2.81 -4.95
N VAL A 64 -28.66 -4.07 -4.59
CA VAL A 64 -27.54 -4.50 -3.71
C VAL A 64 -26.22 -4.44 -4.47
N ALA A 65 -26.18 -4.92 -5.71
CA ALA A 65 -24.99 -4.83 -6.55
C ALA A 65 -24.55 -3.38 -6.79
N LYS A 66 -25.50 -2.47 -7.07
CA LYS A 66 -25.21 -1.03 -7.19
C LYS A 66 -24.66 -0.42 -5.90
N LEU A 67 -25.16 -0.84 -4.74
CA LEU A 67 -24.69 -0.35 -3.45
C LEU A 67 -23.25 -0.81 -3.19
N LEU A 68 -22.96 -2.10 -3.37
CA LEU A 68 -21.62 -2.67 -3.17
C LEU A 68 -20.59 -2.06 -4.11
N GLN A 69 -20.95 -1.89 -5.40
CA GLN A 69 -20.09 -1.21 -6.36
C GLN A 69 -19.78 0.23 -5.94
N LYS A 70 -20.78 0.97 -5.42
CA LYS A 70 -20.57 2.33 -4.93
C LYS A 70 -19.66 2.36 -3.71
N GLN A 71 -19.91 1.49 -2.73
CA GLN A 71 -19.12 1.40 -1.50
C GLN A 71 -17.65 1.04 -1.81
N TYR A 72 -17.43 0.04 -2.69
CA TYR A 72 -16.08 -0.35 -3.09
C TYR A 72 -15.37 0.76 -3.85
N ARG A 73 -16.06 1.46 -4.77
CA ARG A 73 -15.48 2.61 -5.48
C ARG A 73 -15.06 3.72 -4.52
N GLN A 74 -15.88 4.01 -3.52
CA GLN A 74 -15.56 5.01 -2.49
C GLN A 74 -14.35 4.60 -1.65
N TYR A 75 -14.29 3.33 -1.26
CA TYR A 75 -13.15 2.76 -0.55
C TYR A 75 -11.86 2.90 -1.38
N ARG A 76 -11.86 2.43 -2.64
CA ARG A 76 -10.70 2.55 -3.54
C ARG A 76 -10.23 4.01 -3.67
N GLN A 77 -11.16 4.94 -3.87
CA GLN A 77 -10.82 6.36 -3.98
C GLN A 77 -10.20 6.91 -2.67
N ALA A 78 -10.67 6.45 -1.52
CA ALA A 78 -10.08 6.83 -0.23
C ALA A 78 -8.66 6.29 -0.08
N GLU A 79 -8.43 5.03 -0.44
CA GLU A 79 -7.12 4.38 -0.43
C GLU A 79 -6.13 5.09 -1.35
N GLU A 80 -6.49 5.33 -2.62
CA GLU A 80 -5.65 6.04 -3.58
C GLU A 80 -5.28 7.46 -3.10
N ARG A 81 -6.25 8.17 -2.49
CA ARG A 81 -6.00 9.48 -1.88
C ARG A 81 -5.07 9.39 -0.68
N TYR A 82 -5.25 8.37 0.18
CA TYR A 82 -4.41 8.17 1.34
C TYR A 82 -2.96 7.89 0.93
N ILE A 83 -2.75 7.00 -0.06
CA ILE A 83 -1.42 6.67 -0.60
C ILE A 83 -0.75 7.94 -1.15
N ALA A 84 -1.45 8.73 -1.97
CA ALA A 84 -0.93 9.98 -2.51
C ALA A 84 -0.65 11.03 -1.43
N LYS A 85 -1.53 11.15 -0.43
CA LYS A 85 -1.36 12.07 0.71
C LYS A 85 -0.13 11.67 1.53
N ARG A 86 0.03 10.39 1.84
CA ARG A 86 1.17 9.84 2.59
C ARG A 86 2.47 10.10 1.86
N ASP A 87 2.55 9.78 0.57
CA ASP A 87 3.73 10.04 -0.27
C ASP A 87 4.14 11.51 -0.20
N ARG A 88 3.20 12.42 -0.46
CA ARG A 88 3.44 13.86 -0.41
C ARG A 88 3.94 14.32 0.97
N ILE A 89 3.26 13.93 2.05
CA ILE A 89 3.62 14.35 3.41
C ILE A 89 5.01 13.84 3.79
N LEU A 90 5.33 12.58 3.47
CA LEU A 90 6.63 12.01 3.81
C LEU A 90 7.75 12.63 2.99
N LYS A 91 7.52 12.93 1.70
CA LYS A 91 8.47 13.71 0.89
C LYS A 91 8.68 15.11 1.45
N ASP A 92 7.62 15.82 1.83
CA ASP A 92 7.73 17.15 2.44
C ASP A 92 8.52 17.11 3.76
N ARG A 93 8.30 16.10 4.60
CA ARG A 93 9.06 15.89 5.84
C ARG A 93 10.51 15.53 5.56
N LEU A 94 10.76 14.67 4.56
CA LEU A 94 12.10 14.28 4.12
C LEU A 94 12.88 15.48 3.59
N GLU A 95 12.26 16.37 2.81
CA GLU A 95 12.93 17.58 2.33
C GLU A 95 13.42 18.46 3.49
N ARG A 96 12.66 18.54 4.57
CA ARG A 96 13.00 19.31 5.78
C ARG A 96 13.95 18.59 6.74
N SER A 97 14.17 17.29 6.54
CA SER A 97 15.08 16.53 7.40
C SER A 97 16.54 16.84 7.06
N ASN A 98 17.38 16.77 8.10
CA ASN A 98 18.82 16.76 7.94
C ASN A 98 19.28 15.36 7.54
N GLY A 99 20.36 15.30 6.78
CA GLY A 99 21.00 14.04 6.40
C GLY A 99 21.75 14.16 5.08
N SER A 100 22.51 13.13 4.75
CA SER A 100 23.26 13.05 3.51
C SER A 100 22.33 12.97 2.30
N ALA A 101 22.82 13.49 1.16
CA ALA A 101 22.10 13.36 -0.11
C ALA A 101 21.86 11.89 -0.49
N ALA A 102 22.80 11.00 -0.17
CA ALA A 102 22.67 9.57 -0.46
C ALA A 102 21.50 8.93 0.33
N ALA A 103 21.40 9.21 1.63
CA ALA A 103 20.31 8.69 2.46
C ALA A 103 18.95 9.25 2.04
N LYS A 104 18.88 10.55 1.73
CA LYS A 104 17.65 11.18 1.24
C LYS A 104 17.22 10.65 -0.13
N ASN A 105 18.16 10.43 -1.05
CA ASN A 105 17.86 9.85 -2.37
C ASN A 105 17.31 8.42 -2.24
N TYR A 106 17.93 7.58 -1.41
CA TYR A 106 17.42 6.23 -1.13
C TYR A 106 15.97 6.27 -0.61
N LEU A 107 15.65 7.19 0.31
CA LEU A 107 14.29 7.33 0.85
C LEU A 107 13.29 7.87 -0.17
N HIS A 108 13.70 8.78 -1.06
CA HIS A 108 12.86 9.23 -2.17
C HIS A 108 12.49 8.08 -3.11
N GLU A 109 13.48 7.30 -3.52
CA GLU A 109 13.25 6.11 -4.37
C GLU A 109 12.34 5.09 -3.66
N LEU A 110 12.49 4.93 -2.33
CA LEU A 110 11.66 4.03 -1.54
C LEU A 110 10.20 4.52 -1.49
N LEU A 111 9.98 5.82 -1.35
CA LEU A 111 8.64 6.43 -1.37
C LEU A 111 7.98 6.32 -2.75
N ASP A 112 8.75 6.53 -3.83
CA ASP A 112 8.30 6.32 -5.21
C ASP A 112 7.91 4.84 -5.45
N LEU A 113 8.68 3.91 -4.91
CA LEU A 113 8.38 2.49 -5.00
C LEU A 113 7.10 2.12 -4.23
N GLN A 114 6.89 2.67 -3.04
CA GLN A 114 5.70 2.41 -2.20
C GLN A 114 4.40 3.00 -2.77
N SER A 115 4.49 4.17 -3.40
CA SER A 115 3.36 4.87 -4.00
C SER A 115 2.98 4.32 -5.37
N ASN A 116 3.84 3.50 -5.98
CA ASN A 116 3.58 2.88 -7.27
C ASN A 116 2.48 1.80 -7.17
N MET A 117 1.31 2.11 -7.73
CA MET A 117 0.14 1.23 -7.75
C MET A 117 0.24 0.09 -8.77
N ASN A 118 1.18 0.18 -9.71
CA ASN A 118 1.27 -0.65 -10.91
C ASN A 118 2.43 -1.65 -10.85
N ILE A 119 2.87 -2.02 -9.64
CA ILE A 119 3.85 -3.08 -9.41
C ILE A 119 3.25 -4.14 -8.48
N THR A 120 3.64 -5.39 -8.69
CA THR A 120 3.24 -6.49 -7.81
C THR A 120 4.03 -6.44 -6.51
N LEU A 121 3.52 -7.11 -5.47
CA LEU A 121 4.26 -7.25 -4.20
C LEU A 121 5.64 -7.89 -4.43
N LYS A 122 5.70 -8.94 -5.25
CA LYS A 122 6.95 -9.61 -5.60
C LYS A 122 7.97 -8.67 -6.28
N LEU A 123 7.50 -7.81 -7.18
CA LEU A 123 8.38 -6.84 -7.83
C LEU A 123 8.82 -5.74 -6.86
N TYR A 124 7.94 -5.30 -5.97
CA TYR A 124 8.28 -4.38 -4.88
C TYR A 124 9.39 -4.96 -4.00
N GLU A 125 9.19 -6.17 -3.46
CA GLU A 125 10.13 -6.82 -2.53
C GLU A 125 11.51 -6.98 -3.17
N LYS A 126 11.53 -7.44 -4.44
CA LYS A 126 12.77 -7.55 -5.21
C LYS A 126 13.48 -6.20 -5.36
N LYS A 127 12.76 -5.16 -5.80
CA LYS A 127 13.38 -3.84 -6.02
C LYS A 127 13.87 -3.21 -4.72
N GLU A 128 13.09 -3.32 -3.66
CA GLU A 128 13.47 -2.78 -2.35
C GLU A 128 14.69 -3.53 -1.79
N GLU A 129 14.77 -4.85 -1.96
CA GLU A 129 15.96 -5.62 -1.65
C GLU A 129 17.18 -5.21 -2.47
N GLU A 130 17.03 -5.03 -3.79
CA GLU A 130 18.09 -4.54 -4.67
C GLU A 130 18.59 -3.15 -4.22
N MET A 131 17.68 -2.23 -3.88
CA MET A 131 18.03 -0.90 -3.38
C MET A 131 18.81 -0.95 -2.08
N ARG A 132 18.40 -1.80 -1.12
CA ARG A 132 19.13 -1.97 0.15
C ARG A 132 20.55 -2.48 -0.04
N HIS A 133 20.76 -3.40 -0.99
CA HIS A 133 22.08 -3.97 -1.26
C HIS A 133 22.96 -3.07 -2.13
N ALA A 134 22.37 -2.11 -2.86
CA ALA A 134 23.11 -1.18 -3.73
C ALA A 134 23.78 -0.03 -2.97
N ILE A 135 23.41 0.22 -1.72
CA ILE A 135 23.93 1.31 -0.90
C ILE A 135 24.88 0.81 0.20
N LEU A 136 25.72 1.71 0.70
CA LEU A 136 26.59 1.42 1.84
C LEU A 136 25.76 1.26 3.13
N ALA A 137 26.25 0.44 4.06
CA ALA A 137 25.57 0.15 5.31
C ALA A 137 25.33 1.42 6.15
N GLU A 138 26.29 2.36 6.13
CA GLU A 138 26.20 3.64 6.82
C GLU A 138 25.09 4.53 6.25
N VAL A 139 24.91 4.51 4.92
CA VAL A 139 23.82 5.24 4.24
C VAL A 139 22.47 4.63 4.61
N LEU A 140 22.38 3.30 4.68
CA LEU A 140 21.16 2.61 5.08
C LEU A 140 20.79 2.90 6.55
N GLN A 141 21.79 2.95 7.42
CA GLN A 141 21.60 3.32 8.83
C GLN A 141 21.09 4.77 8.96
N GLU A 142 21.71 5.71 8.28
CA GLU A 142 21.25 7.10 8.29
C GLU A 142 19.84 7.24 7.71
N ALA A 143 19.55 6.56 6.59
CA ALA A 143 18.22 6.53 6.01
C ALA A 143 17.16 5.99 6.98
N THR A 144 17.51 4.99 7.78
CA THR A 144 16.65 4.47 8.84
C THR A 144 16.36 5.52 9.91
N GLU A 145 17.38 6.23 10.37
CA GLU A 145 17.25 7.27 11.40
C GLU A 145 16.37 8.42 10.90
N ILE A 146 16.59 8.86 9.66
CA ILE A 146 15.74 9.84 8.99
C ILE A 146 14.30 9.31 8.91
N TRP A 147 14.09 8.10 8.39
CA TRP A 147 12.76 7.51 8.22
C TRP A 147 11.95 7.50 9.51
N ASN A 148 12.56 7.09 10.63
CA ASN A 148 11.91 7.08 11.94
C ASN A 148 11.51 8.49 12.39
N SER A 149 12.31 9.50 12.06
CA SER A 149 12.00 10.91 12.36
C SER A 149 10.87 11.48 11.50
N LEU A 150 10.60 10.90 10.33
CA LEU A 150 9.50 11.34 9.46
C LEU A 150 8.13 10.97 10.01
N ASP A 151 8.06 10.12 11.03
CA ASP A 151 6.84 9.60 11.63
C ASP A 151 5.85 9.01 10.59
N PRO A 152 6.24 7.93 9.90
CA PRO A 152 5.45 7.34 8.81
C PRO A 152 4.13 6.70 9.24
N ALA A 153 3.91 6.55 10.55
CA ALA A 153 2.68 6.02 11.12
C ALA A 153 1.58 7.09 11.28
N HIS A 154 1.95 8.37 11.37
CA HIS A 154 1.02 9.47 11.60
C HIS A 154 0.98 10.42 10.40
N ILE A 155 -0.02 10.21 9.54
CA ILE A 155 -0.27 10.99 8.31
C ILE A 155 -1.49 11.91 8.53
N ASP A 156 -1.23 13.04 9.20
CA ASP A 156 -2.22 14.08 9.51
C ASP A 156 -2.80 14.79 8.28
#